data_AF-A0A6B2RP96-F1
#
_entry.id   AF-A0A6B2RP96-F1
#
_cell.length_a   1.000
_cell.length_b   1.000
_cell.length_c   1.000
_cell.angle_alpha   90.00
_cell.angle_beta   90.00
_cell.angle_gamma   90.00
#
_symmetry.space_group_name_H-M   'P 1'
#
loop_
_entity.id
_entity.type
_entity.pdbx_description
1 polymer ?
#
loop_
_entity_poly.entity_id
_entity_poly.type
_entity_poly.pdbx_seq_one_letter_code
_entity_poly.pdbx_strand_id
1 'polypeptide(L)'
;MQIGEDVRRLLDSELPDEVIRTVWLGVTKSYFDPAKHGMTGRDWMRRIEMVWTASARRLDAAFVPPPPHPVTDAGLRSAVLDQIRPVADELEQAASKRSVPGVVPALQQVVSEACADLGYRLFLRAMKAYSVEVSEERCEMFLALGERFGYPEFLVDDNLNVRVD
;
A
#
# COMPACT_ATOMS: atom_id res chain seq x y z
N MET A 1 15.58 -4.16 -0.56
CA MET A 1 14.41 -4.33 -1.46
C MET A 1 13.17 -4.04 -0.62
N GLN A 2 12.45 -2.97 -0.93
CA GLN A 2 11.39 -2.39 -0.07
C GLN A 2 10.23 -3.36 0.22
N ILE A 3 9.92 -4.27 -0.72
CA ILE A 3 8.84 -5.25 -0.57
C ILE A 3 8.99 -6.18 0.66
N GLY A 4 10.23 -6.50 1.05
CA GLY A 4 10.48 -7.35 2.22
C GLY A 4 10.12 -6.65 3.52
N GLU A 5 10.50 -5.38 3.65
CA GLU A 5 10.15 -4.55 4.81
C GLU A 5 8.64 -4.29 4.86
N ASP A 6 8.01 -4.06 3.72
CA ASP A 6 6.57 -3.80 3.63
C ASP A 6 5.73 -4.99 4.06
N VAL A 7 6.07 -6.18 3.56
CA VAL A 7 5.43 -7.43 3.96
C VAL A 7 5.59 -7.66 5.46
N ARG A 8 6.77 -7.38 6.01
CA ARG A 8 7.02 -7.56 7.44
C ARG A 8 6.30 -6.54 8.30
N ARG A 9 6.15 -5.29 7.86
CA ARG A 9 5.29 -4.29 8.52
C ARG A 9 3.83 -4.75 8.60
N LEU A 10 3.31 -5.42 7.55
CA LEU A 10 1.96 -5.99 7.59
C LEU A 10 1.89 -7.21 8.52
N LEU A 11 2.88 -8.10 8.48
CA LEU A 11 2.92 -9.29 9.32
C LEU A 11 3.02 -8.96 10.82
N ASP A 12 3.83 -7.97 11.19
CA ASP A 12 4.02 -7.54 12.58
C ASP A 12 2.90 -6.62 13.09
N SER A 13 2.01 -6.13 12.21
CA SER A 13 0.85 -5.32 12.62
C SER A 13 -0.27 -6.17 13.23
N GLU A 14 -1.13 -5.53 14.03
CA GLU A 14 -2.35 -6.14 14.57
C GLU A 14 -3.53 -6.15 13.57
N LEU A 15 -3.28 -5.77 12.31
CA LEU A 15 -4.33 -5.71 11.29
C LEU A 15 -5.07 -7.05 11.15
N PRO A 16 -6.41 -7.04 11.05
CA PRO A 16 -7.18 -8.21 10.69
C PRO A 16 -6.69 -8.81 9.36
N ASP A 17 -6.75 -10.13 9.24
CA ASP A 17 -6.32 -10.82 8.01
C ASP A 17 -7.08 -10.34 6.77
N GLU A 18 -8.36 -10.05 6.93
CA GLU A 18 -9.22 -9.51 5.88
C GLU A 18 -8.69 -8.18 5.35
N VAL A 19 -8.18 -7.30 6.21
CA VAL A 19 -7.60 -6.01 5.81
C VAL A 19 -6.34 -6.22 4.97
N ILE A 20 -5.47 -7.14 5.41
CA ILE A 20 -4.25 -7.51 4.68
C ILE A 20 -4.60 -8.09 3.30
N ARG A 21 -5.61 -8.96 3.22
CA ARG A 21 -6.09 -9.51 1.96
C ARG A 21 -6.71 -8.44 1.06
N THR A 22 -7.58 -7.58 1.59
CA THR A 22 -8.27 -6.55 0.82
C THR A 22 -7.30 -5.52 0.26
N VAL A 23 -6.31 -5.07 1.04
CA VAL A 23 -5.30 -4.14 0.53
C VAL A 23 -4.42 -4.79 -0.53
N TRP A 24 -4.04 -6.06 -0.37
CA TRP A 24 -3.31 -6.81 -1.40
C TRP A 24 -4.09 -6.87 -2.72
N LEU A 25 -5.37 -7.25 -2.66
CA LEU A 25 -6.24 -7.29 -3.84
C LEU A 25 -6.38 -5.89 -4.47
N GLY A 26 -6.60 -4.87 -3.64
CA GLY A 26 -6.74 -3.48 -4.07
C GLY A 26 -5.53 -2.98 -4.87
N VAL A 27 -4.32 -3.19 -4.36
CA VAL A 27 -3.10 -2.67 -4.99
C VAL A 27 -2.53 -3.55 -6.11
N THR A 28 -3.09 -4.74 -6.31
CA THR A 28 -2.71 -5.67 -7.39
C THR A 28 -3.79 -5.88 -8.44
N LYS A 29 -4.88 -5.10 -8.39
CA LYS A 29 -6.07 -5.28 -9.27
C LYS A 29 -6.62 -6.70 -9.23
N SER A 30 -6.57 -7.35 -8.05
CA SER A 30 -6.98 -8.75 -7.87
C SER A 30 -6.31 -9.76 -8.78
N TYR A 31 -5.07 -9.49 -9.20
CA TYR A 31 -4.32 -10.41 -10.06
C TYR A 31 -4.17 -11.81 -9.41
N PHE A 32 -4.04 -11.85 -8.09
CA PHE A 32 -3.96 -13.08 -7.32
C PHE A 32 -4.76 -12.94 -6.01
N ASP A 33 -5.68 -13.86 -5.77
CA ASP A 33 -6.45 -13.92 -4.53
C ASP A 33 -6.03 -15.14 -3.69
N PRO A 34 -5.34 -14.93 -2.54
CA PRO A 34 -4.91 -16.03 -1.67
C PRO A 34 -6.05 -16.97 -1.25
N ALA A 35 -7.26 -16.44 -1.03
CA ALA A 35 -8.38 -17.23 -0.54
C ALA A 35 -8.84 -18.27 -1.57
N LYS A 36 -8.73 -17.98 -2.88
CA LYS A 36 -9.01 -18.94 -3.97
C LYS A 36 -8.05 -20.12 -3.98
N HIS A 37 -6.95 -20.03 -3.24
CA HIS A 37 -5.94 -21.06 -3.10
C HIS A 37 -5.86 -21.60 -1.66
N GLY A 38 -6.88 -21.36 -0.84
CA GLY A 38 -6.94 -21.86 0.54
C GLY A 38 -5.94 -21.18 1.48
N MET A 39 -5.48 -19.97 1.16
CA MET A 39 -4.56 -19.20 1.99
C MET A 39 -5.23 -17.95 2.56
N THR A 40 -4.87 -17.61 3.79
CA THR A 40 -5.19 -16.30 4.38
C THR A 40 -4.33 -15.19 3.77
N GLY A 41 -4.69 -13.93 4.00
CA GLY A 41 -3.84 -12.79 3.61
C GLY A 41 -2.45 -12.87 4.24
N ARG A 42 -2.36 -13.24 5.51
CA ARG A 42 -1.10 -13.43 6.25
C ARG A 42 -0.28 -14.61 5.73
N ASP A 43 -0.91 -15.73 5.37
CA ASP A 43 -0.18 -16.85 4.76
C ASP A 43 0.48 -16.43 3.44
N TRP A 44 -0.22 -15.62 2.66
CA TRP A 44 0.34 -15.06 1.44
C TRP A 44 1.52 -14.11 1.72
N MET A 45 1.39 -13.21 2.70
CA MET A 45 2.50 -12.33 3.11
C MET A 45 3.72 -13.12 3.59
N ARG A 46 3.54 -14.17 4.41
CA ARG A 46 4.64 -15.07 4.83
C ARG A 46 5.33 -15.74 3.65
N ARG A 47 4.57 -16.11 2.61
CA ARG A 47 5.13 -16.71 1.40
C ARG A 47 5.97 -15.71 0.60
N ILE A 48 5.54 -14.45 0.51
CA ILE A 48 6.35 -13.39 -0.10
C ILE A 48 7.63 -13.17 0.71
N GLU A 49 7.53 -13.06 2.04
CA GLU A 49 8.69 -12.90 2.93
C GLU A 49 9.69 -14.05 2.76
N MET A 50 9.21 -15.30 2.69
CA MET A 50 10.05 -16.47 2.48
C MET A 50 10.81 -16.40 1.15
N VAL A 51 10.12 -16.03 0.05
CA VAL A 51 10.76 -15.90 -1.27
C VAL A 51 11.79 -14.78 -1.28
N TRP A 52 11.45 -13.63 -0.69
CA TRP A 52 12.38 -12.51 -0.56
C TRP A 52 13.62 -12.89 0.26
N THR A 53 13.44 -13.50 1.44
CA THR A 53 14.53 -13.90 2.33
C THR A 53 15.44 -14.93 1.67
N ALA A 54 14.85 -15.91 0.97
CA ALA A 54 15.61 -16.89 0.20
C ALA A 54 16.42 -16.23 -0.92
N SER A 55 15.86 -15.23 -1.61
CA SER A 55 16.57 -14.47 -2.63
C SER A 55 17.72 -13.65 -2.04
N ALA A 56 17.52 -12.98 -0.91
CA ALA A 56 18.57 -12.22 -0.23
C ALA A 56 19.70 -13.15 0.25
N ARG A 57 19.36 -14.33 0.77
CA ARG A 57 20.34 -15.33 1.22
C ARG A 57 21.20 -15.93 0.11
N ARG A 58 20.75 -15.87 -1.15
CA ARG A 58 21.58 -16.24 -2.30
C ARG A 58 22.71 -15.24 -2.54
N LEU A 59 22.53 -13.98 -2.15
CA LEU A 59 23.54 -12.93 -2.26
C LEU A 59 24.42 -12.85 -1.02
N ASP A 60 23.82 -13.06 0.15
CA ASP A 60 24.51 -13.11 1.45
C ASP A 60 23.91 -14.22 2.32
N ALA A 61 24.62 -15.34 2.46
CA ALA A 61 24.15 -16.51 3.21
C ALA A 61 23.85 -16.22 4.69
N ALA A 62 24.50 -15.21 5.29
CA ALA A 62 24.30 -14.81 6.68
C ALA A 62 23.14 -13.81 6.85
N PHE A 63 22.48 -13.42 5.76
CA PHE A 63 21.42 -12.41 5.81
C PHE A 63 20.29 -12.79 6.78
N VAL A 64 20.07 -11.91 7.75
CA VAL A 64 18.93 -11.89 8.65
C VAL A 64 18.20 -10.57 8.45
N PRO A 65 16.90 -10.60 8.08
CA PRO A 65 16.08 -9.40 7.97
C PRO A 65 16.08 -8.58 9.29
N PRO A 66 16.46 -7.29 9.28
CA PRO A 66 16.38 -6.44 10.47
C PRO A 66 14.91 -6.20 10.85
N PRO A 67 14.54 -6.00 12.12
CA PRO A 67 13.14 -5.72 12.51
C PRO A 67 12.49 -4.62 11.65
N PRO A 68 11.19 -4.72 11.32
CA PRO A 68 10.53 -3.67 10.56
C PRO A 68 10.46 -2.37 11.37
N HIS A 69 10.65 -1.24 10.69
CA HIS A 69 10.53 0.09 11.28
C HIS A 69 9.28 0.77 10.71
N PRO A 70 8.11 0.64 11.36
CA PRO A 70 6.90 1.31 10.92
C PRO A 70 6.97 2.81 11.20
N VAL A 71 6.41 3.62 10.30
CA VAL A 71 6.24 5.06 10.52
C VAL A 71 4.90 5.26 11.25
N THR A 72 4.97 5.47 12.57
CA THR A 72 3.79 5.59 13.46
C THR A 72 3.47 7.02 13.88
N ASP A 73 4.16 8.01 13.31
CA ASP A 73 3.95 9.43 13.61
C ASP A 73 2.50 9.85 13.32
N ALA A 74 1.85 10.45 14.32
CA ALA A 74 0.44 10.83 14.23
C ALA A 74 0.17 11.91 13.18
N GLY A 75 1.11 12.85 13.00
CA GLY A 75 1.00 13.92 12.00
C GLY A 75 1.08 13.38 10.57
N LEU A 76 1.99 12.44 10.31
CA LEU A 76 2.08 11.74 9.03
C LEU A 76 0.86 10.86 8.77
N ARG A 77 0.36 10.14 9.78
CA ARG A 77 -0.88 9.37 9.67
C ARG A 77 -2.06 10.25 9.27
N SER A 78 -2.27 11.37 9.99
CA SER A 78 -3.34 12.32 9.65
C SER A 78 -3.18 12.87 8.25
N ALA A 79 -1.97 13.27 7.87
CA ALA A 79 -1.70 13.84 6.55
C ALA A 79 -2.04 12.86 5.41
N VAL A 80 -1.72 11.57 5.57
CA VAL A 80 -2.10 10.53 4.59
C VAL A 80 -3.61 10.34 4.54
N LEU A 81 -4.28 10.25 5.69
CA LEU A 81 -5.74 10.12 5.75
C LEU A 81 -6.45 11.33 5.10
N ASP A 82 -5.90 12.53 5.27
CA ASP A 82 -6.40 13.76 4.64
C ASP A 82 -6.23 13.76 3.12
N GLN A 83 -5.25 13.03 2.56
CA GLN A 83 -5.13 12.84 1.11
C GLN A 83 -6.05 11.74 0.57
N ILE A 84 -6.38 10.73 1.38
CA ILE A 84 -7.31 9.66 0.98
C ILE A 84 -8.75 10.18 0.93
N ARG A 85 -9.15 10.99 1.91
CA ARG A 85 -10.55 11.43 2.10
C ARG A 85 -11.21 12.05 0.85
N PRO A 86 -10.57 12.97 0.10
CA PRO A 86 -11.20 13.64 -1.04
C PRO A 86 -11.43 12.75 -2.27
N VAL A 87 -10.78 11.58 -2.34
CA VAL A 87 -10.86 10.64 -3.48
C VAL A 87 -11.42 9.28 -3.06
N ALA A 88 -11.91 9.19 -1.83
CA ALA A 88 -12.35 7.95 -1.21
C ALA A 88 -13.50 7.30 -2.01
N ASP A 89 -14.53 8.08 -2.34
CA ASP A 89 -15.71 7.56 -3.02
C ASP A 89 -15.38 7.09 -4.44
N GLU A 90 -14.58 7.85 -5.18
CA GLU A 90 -14.15 7.49 -6.54
C GLU A 90 -13.29 6.23 -6.54
N LEU A 91 -12.32 6.14 -5.62
CA LEU A 91 -11.45 4.98 -5.48
C LEU A 91 -12.25 3.73 -5.08
N GLU A 92 -13.14 3.85 -4.11
CA GLU A 92 -13.97 2.75 -3.63
C GLU A 92 -14.95 2.26 -4.71
N GLN A 93 -15.57 3.18 -5.47
CA GLN A 93 -16.41 2.84 -6.60
C GLN A 93 -15.62 2.13 -7.71
N ALA A 94 -14.42 2.61 -8.04
CA ALA A 94 -13.59 2.00 -9.08
C ALA A 94 -13.10 0.59 -8.68
N ALA A 95 -12.73 0.40 -7.41
CA ALA A 95 -12.36 -0.90 -6.86
C ALA A 95 -13.55 -1.88 -6.80
N SER A 96 -14.72 -1.39 -6.39
CA SER A 96 -15.95 -2.19 -6.35
C SER A 96 -16.38 -2.68 -7.74
N LYS A 97 -16.25 -1.86 -8.79
CA LYS A 97 -16.47 -2.27 -10.20
C LYS A 97 -15.56 -3.43 -10.63
N ARG A 98 -14.43 -3.64 -9.94
CA ARG A 98 -13.48 -4.74 -10.14
C ARG A 98 -13.63 -5.85 -9.09
N SER A 99 -14.73 -5.87 -8.35
CA SER A 99 -15.03 -6.86 -7.31
C SER A 99 -14.05 -6.84 -6.12
N VAL A 100 -13.53 -5.66 -5.77
CA VAL A 100 -12.69 -5.45 -4.58
C VAL A 100 -13.29 -4.35 -3.70
N PRO A 101 -14.44 -4.59 -3.05
CA PRO A 101 -14.97 -3.63 -2.09
C PRO A 101 -14.09 -3.56 -0.83
N GLY A 102 -14.16 -2.44 -0.12
CA GLY A 102 -13.48 -2.21 1.15
C GLY A 102 -12.02 -1.75 1.02
N VAL A 103 -11.57 -1.33 -0.17
CA VAL A 103 -10.18 -0.90 -0.38
C VAL A 103 -9.85 0.35 0.43
N VAL A 104 -10.74 1.35 0.42
CA VAL A 104 -10.51 2.59 1.17
C VAL A 104 -10.43 2.36 2.68
N PRO A 105 -11.41 1.71 3.35
CA PRO A 105 -11.29 1.45 4.78
C PRO A 105 -10.07 0.58 5.13
N ALA A 106 -9.72 -0.40 4.29
CA ALA A 106 -8.51 -1.19 4.49
C ALA A 106 -7.23 -0.34 4.43
N LEU A 107 -7.12 0.57 3.45
CA LEU A 107 -5.99 1.51 3.35
C LEU A 107 -5.91 2.43 4.56
N GLN A 108 -7.03 3.00 5.00
CA GLN A 108 -7.09 3.87 6.19
C GLN A 108 -6.65 3.12 7.45
N GLN A 109 -7.01 1.85 7.57
CA GLN A 109 -6.59 1.00 8.69
C GLN A 109 -5.09 0.69 8.63
N VAL A 110 -4.53 0.41 7.45
CA VAL A 110 -3.07 0.25 7.29
C VAL A 110 -2.32 1.52 7.72
N VAL A 111 -2.80 2.70 7.33
CA VAL A 111 -2.19 3.98 7.73
C VAL A 111 -2.24 4.15 9.25
N SER A 112 -3.40 3.90 9.85
CA SER A 112 -3.67 4.15 11.27
C SER A 112 -3.02 3.14 12.20
N GLU A 113 -2.95 1.87 11.81
CA GLU A 113 -2.58 0.77 12.70
C GLU A 113 -1.23 0.15 12.35
N ALA A 114 -0.81 0.17 11.09
CA ALA A 114 0.45 -0.46 10.67
C ALA A 114 1.58 0.55 10.40
N CYS A 115 1.43 1.42 9.39
CA CYS A 115 2.52 2.31 8.96
C CYS A 115 2.00 3.39 7.98
N ALA A 116 2.29 4.66 8.26
CA ALA A 116 1.90 5.78 7.41
C ALA A 116 2.59 5.73 6.02
N ASP A 117 3.90 5.49 5.98
CA ASP A 117 4.67 5.34 4.72
C ASP A 117 4.11 4.22 3.84
N LEU A 118 3.90 3.03 4.42
CA LEU A 118 3.37 1.90 3.67
C LEU A 118 1.94 2.17 3.20
N GLY A 119 1.08 2.68 4.08
CA GLY A 119 -0.30 3.03 3.73
C GLY A 119 -0.35 4.05 2.59
N TYR A 120 0.55 5.03 2.58
CA TYR A 120 0.62 6.02 1.50
C TYR A 120 1.07 5.41 0.16
N ARG A 121 2.11 4.56 0.15
CA ARG A 121 2.53 3.87 -1.09
C ARG A 121 1.45 2.91 -1.62
N LEU A 122 0.72 2.24 -0.73
CA LEU A 122 -0.40 1.38 -1.12
C LEU A 122 -1.56 2.20 -1.68
N PHE A 123 -1.85 3.36 -1.10
CA PHE A 123 -2.84 4.31 -1.62
C PHE A 123 -2.47 4.80 -3.03
N LEU A 124 -1.25 5.31 -3.23
CA LEU A 124 -0.78 5.76 -4.55
C LEU A 124 -0.86 4.62 -5.58
N ARG A 125 -0.47 3.41 -5.17
CA ARG A 125 -0.58 2.22 -6.02
C ARG A 125 -2.04 1.89 -6.38
N ALA A 126 -2.98 2.02 -5.44
CA ALA A 126 -4.40 1.83 -5.70
C ALA A 126 -4.95 2.88 -6.68
N MET A 127 -4.61 4.17 -6.48
CA MET A 127 -5.00 5.26 -7.39
C MET A 127 -4.55 4.98 -8.82
N LYS A 128 -3.27 4.61 -9.01
CA LYS A 128 -2.69 4.20 -10.30
C LYS A 128 -3.34 2.92 -10.84
N ALA A 129 -3.64 1.97 -9.96
CA ALA A 129 -4.21 0.70 -10.35
C ALA A 129 -5.64 0.85 -10.92
N TYR A 130 -6.44 1.73 -10.33
CA TYR A 130 -7.81 2.00 -10.75
C TYR A 130 -7.96 3.21 -11.68
N SER A 131 -6.84 3.88 -11.99
CA SER A 131 -6.79 5.08 -12.84
C SER A 131 -7.74 6.18 -12.35
N VAL A 132 -7.83 6.36 -11.02
CA VAL A 132 -8.68 7.39 -10.41
C VAL A 132 -8.16 8.76 -10.81
N GLU A 133 -9.02 9.57 -11.41
CA GLU A 133 -8.67 10.93 -11.88
C GLU A 133 -8.41 11.86 -10.70
N VAL A 134 -7.38 12.70 -10.83
CA VAL A 134 -7.06 13.78 -9.89
C VAL A 134 -6.73 15.08 -10.64
N SER A 135 -6.97 16.23 -10.00
CA SER A 135 -6.50 17.52 -10.53
C SER A 135 -4.99 17.68 -10.38
N GLU A 136 -4.40 18.61 -11.14
CA GLU A 136 -2.98 18.99 -10.99
C GLU A 136 -2.66 19.43 -9.55
N GLU A 137 -3.50 20.28 -8.95
CA GLU A 137 -3.35 20.71 -7.54
C GLU A 137 -3.29 19.50 -6.58
N ARG A 138 -4.12 18.47 -6.80
CA ARG A 138 -4.10 17.27 -5.96
C ARG A 138 -2.84 16.44 -6.20
N CYS A 139 -2.35 16.39 -7.44
CA CYS A 139 -1.07 15.76 -7.76
C CYS A 139 0.08 16.44 -7.00
N GLU A 140 0.13 17.77 -6.98
CA GLU A 140 1.10 18.55 -6.21
C GLU A 140 1.00 18.26 -4.70
N MET A 141 -0.22 18.16 -4.15
CA MET A 141 -0.42 17.77 -2.75
C MET A 141 0.10 16.36 -2.44
N PHE A 142 -0.06 15.42 -3.37
CA PHE A 142 0.52 14.08 -3.24
C PHE A 142 2.06 14.13 -3.29
N LEU A 143 2.63 14.91 -4.20
CA LEU A 143 4.08 15.10 -4.30
C LEU A 143 4.66 15.67 -3.01
N ALA A 144 4.08 16.76 -2.50
CA ALA A 144 4.50 17.39 -1.25
C ALA A 144 4.42 16.44 -0.04
N LEU A 145 3.42 15.54 0.01
CA LEU A 145 3.38 14.51 1.04
C LEU A 145 4.43 13.41 0.81
N GLY A 146 4.71 13.03 -0.44
CA GLY A 146 5.76 12.08 -0.80
C GLY A 146 7.15 12.57 -0.42
N GLU A 147 7.44 13.86 -0.61
CA GLU A 147 8.69 14.48 -0.19
C GLU A 147 8.95 14.32 1.32
N ARG A 148 7.89 14.41 2.14
CA ARG A 148 8.01 14.18 3.60
C ARG A 148 8.43 12.75 3.96
N PHE A 149 8.18 11.79 3.07
CA PHE A 149 8.66 10.41 3.19
C PHE A 149 9.98 10.17 2.43
N GLY A 150 10.54 11.19 1.79
CA GLY A 150 11.77 11.11 1.00
C GLY A 150 11.59 10.42 -0.35
N TYR A 151 10.38 10.42 -0.92
CA TYR A 151 10.14 9.81 -2.22
C TYR A 151 10.66 10.68 -3.36
N PRO A 152 11.19 10.07 -4.44
CA PRO A 152 11.36 10.78 -5.69
C PRO A 152 9.99 11.04 -6.34
N GLU A 153 9.88 12.13 -7.11
CA GLU A 153 8.63 12.56 -7.77
C GLU A 153 7.98 11.42 -8.57
N PHE A 154 8.76 10.70 -9.39
CA PHE A 154 8.30 9.58 -10.21
C PHE A 154 7.60 8.46 -9.43
N LEU A 155 7.88 8.30 -8.12
CA LEU A 155 7.15 7.32 -7.32
C LEU A 155 5.67 7.71 -7.18
N VAL A 156 5.40 9.01 -7.15
CA VAL A 156 4.08 9.61 -6.91
C VAL A 156 3.35 9.85 -8.23
N ASP A 157 3.94 10.55 -9.20
CA ASP A 157 3.22 11.04 -10.39
C ASP A 157 3.20 10.05 -11.57
N ASP A 158 4.22 9.20 -11.75
CA ASP A 158 4.26 8.27 -12.89
C ASP A 158 3.00 7.39 -12.91
N ASN A 159 2.30 7.40 -14.05
CA ASN A 159 1.04 6.67 -14.28
C ASN A 159 -0.12 7.07 -13.35
N LEU A 160 -0.04 8.21 -12.68
CA LEU A 160 -1.19 8.82 -12.03
C LEU A 160 -2.10 9.44 -13.09
N ASN A 161 -3.41 9.26 -12.97
CA ASN A 161 -4.37 9.83 -13.93
C ASN A 161 -4.63 11.30 -13.58
N VAL A 162 -3.77 12.19 -14.06
CA VAL A 162 -3.90 13.64 -13.84
C VAL A 162 -4.71 14.24 -14.97
N ARG A 163 -5.78 14.97 -14.62
CA ARG A 163 -6.52 15.76 -15.60
C ARG A 163 -5.67 16.97 -15.98
N VAL A 164 -5.27 17.02 -17.24
CA VAL A 164 -4.65 18.20 -17.86
C VAL A 164 -5.79 19.07 -18.37
N ASP A 165 -5.93 20.27 -17.82
CA ASP A 165 -6.93 21.24 -18.25
C ASP A 165 -6.57 21.86 -19.63
#